data_AF-A0A2S2P6E2-F1
#
_entry.id   AF-A0A2S2P6E2-F1
#
_cell.length_a   1.000
_cell.length_b   1.000
_cell.length_c   1.000
_cell.angle_alpha   90.00
_cell.angle_beta   90.00
_cell.angle_gamma   90.00
#
_symmetry.space_group_name_H-M   'P 1'
#
loop_
_entity.id
_entity.type
_entity.pdbx_description
1 polymer ?
#
loop_
_entity_poly.entity_id
_entity_poly.type
_entity_poly.pdbx_seq_one_letter_code
_entity_poly.pdbx_strand_id
1 'polypeptide(L)'
;MSDNNQTLATEVDEHEPELQSWVCPNFGIKDVWAHNLEEEFASIRKLLPKYCYVAMDTEFPGVVARPIGDFKTAADYLYQLLRCNVDLLRIIQLGLSFFDEDGRTPTGQYTTWQFNFKFNLSEDMYAQDSIELLTNSRIQFKNHEENGIEPIVFAEFIITSGLVLMDNLKWMTFHSSFDFGYLVKVLTDEKLPQEESEFFEMFSLYFPCVYDIKYLMKSCKNLKGGLQEVADQLELKRIGPQHQAGSDSLLTGMAFFKIRDMYFEGMIDSKKYCGHLYGLGITTLNNGQFRYDNEGPFNL
;
A
#
# COMPACT_ATOMS: atom_id res chain seq x y z
N MET A 1 11.85 55.53 -66.27
CA MET A 1 12.94 55.10 -65.37
C MET A 1 12.38 55.17 -63.96
N SER A 2 12.20 54.12 -63.18
CA SER A 2 12.38 52.67 -63.28
C SER A 2 11.72 52.09 -62.01
N ASP A 3 11.22 50.86 -62.10
CA ASP A 3 10.43 50.14 -61.10
C ASP A 3 11.06 50.03 -59.70
N ASN A 4 10.22 49.84 -58.67
CA ASN A 4 10.61 49.09 -57.47
C ASN A 4 9.41 48.38 -56.79
N ASN A 5 9.44 47.06 -56.89
CA ASN A 5 8.93 46.03 -55.97
C ASN A 5 9.31 46.34 -54.50
N GLN A 6 8.69 45.85 -53.41
CA GLN A 6 8.02 44.58 -53.15
C GLN A 6 7.33 44.62 -51.76
N THR A 7 6.13 44.03 -51.70
CA THR A 7 5.46 43.22 -50.65
C THR A 7 5.65 43.49 -49.14
N LEU A 8 4.52 43.74 -48.45
CA LEU A 8 4.34 43.68 -46.99
C LEU A 8 4.32 42.23 -46.48
N ALA A 9 5.10 41.93 -45.44
CA ALA A 9 4.92 40.77 -44.58
C ALA A 9 4.28 41.23 -43.25
N THR A 10 3.13 40.67 -42.90
CA THR A 10 2.49 40.82 -41.59
C THR A 10 3.04 39.74 -40.67
N GLU A 11 3.79 40.13 -39.65
CA GLU A 11 4.17 39.27 -38.52
C GLU A 11 2.93 39.02 -37.66
N VAL A 12 2.61 37.74 -37.46
CA VAL A 12 1.56 37.28 -36.54
C VAL A 12 2.25 36.98 -35.22
N ASP A 13 1.81 37.67 -34.18
CA ASP A 13 2.30 37.54 -32.81
C ASP A 13 1.76 36.24 -32.20
N GLU A 14 2.57 35.18 -32.19
CA GLU A 14 2.28 33.92 -31.51
C GLU A 14 2.63 34.07 -30.02
N HIS A 15 1.64 34.45 -29.21
CA HIS A 15 1.66 34.21 -27.77
C HIS A 15 0.81 32.96 -27.46
N GLU A 16 1.44 31.79 -27.47
CA GLU A 16 0.90 30.62 -26.76
C GLU A 16 1.09 30.83 -25.25
N PRO A 17 0.05 30.62 -24.42
CA PRO A 17 0.23 30.68 -22.97
C PRO A 17 0.99 29.42 -22.52
N GLU A 18 2.17 29.61 -21.94
CA GLU A 18 2.92 28.56 -21.24
C GLU A 18 2.02 27.92 -20.17
N LEU A 19 1.60 26.68 -20.42
CA LEU A 19 1.05 25.79 -19.40
C LEU A 19 2.16 25.54 -18.37
N GLN A 20 2.18 26.33 -17.30
CA GLN A 20 2.94 26.01 -16.10
C GLN A 20 2.47 24.64 -15.60
N SER A 21 3.22 23.60 -15.92
CA SER A 21 3.06 22.29 -15.33
C SER A 21 3.34 22.44 -13.84
N TRP A 22 2.29 22.34 -13.03
CA TRP A 22 2.44 22.19 -11.60
C TRP A 22 3.12 20.84 -11.38
N VAL A 23 4.45 20.83 -11.35
CA VAL A 23 5.21 19.67 -10.90
C VAL A 23 4.88 19.52 -9.42
N CYS A 24 4.00 18.56 -9.09
CA CYS A 24 3.70 18.25 -7.70
C CYS A 24 5.01 17.94 -6.97
N PRO A 25 5.35 18.67 -5.89
CA PRO A 25 6.52 18.34 -5.10
C PRO A 25 6.43 16.89 -4.63
N ASN A 26 7.54 16.15 -4.73
CA ASN A 26 7.66 14.75 -4.31
C ASN A 26 6.57 13.82 -4.87
N PHE A 27 6.15 14.00 -6.12
CA PHE A 27 5.20 13.11 -6.79
C PHE A 27 3.80 13.05 -6.13
N GLY A 28 3.42 14.05 -5.31
CA GLY A 28 2.18 14.02 -4.54
C GLY A 28 2.24 13.12 -3.30
N ILE A 29 3.44 12.63 -2.94
CA ILE A 29 3.70 11.80 -1.77
C ILE A 29 4.27 12.69 -0.65
N LYS A 30 3.62 12.66 0.50
CA LYS A 30 4.02 13.37 1.71
C LYS A 30 4.75 12.43 2.66
N ASP A 31 6.04 12.68 2.88
CA ASP A 31 6.76 12.01 3.95
C ASP A 31 6.28 12.51 5.33
N VAL A 32 5.96 11.55 6.18
CA VAL A 32 5.55 11.77 7.57
C VAL A 32 6.61 11.16 8.48
N TRP A 33 7.08 11.98 9.40
CA TRP A 33 8.06 11.69 10.43
C TRP A 33 7.45 12.08 11.79
N ALA A 34 8.19 11.88 12.88
CA ALA A 34 7.67 12.19 14.22
C ALA A 34 7.23 13.66 14.37
N HIS A 35 7.97 14.61 13.76
CA HIS A 35 7.75 16.04 13.94
C HIS A 35 6.51 16.60 13.23
N ASN A 36 6.00 15.95 12.18
CA ASN A 36 4.83 16.41 11.42
C ASN A 36 3.64 15.44 11.48
N LEU A 37 3.72 14.39 12.29
CA LEU A 37 2.69 13.35 12.40
C LEU A 37 1.29 13.92 12.69
N GLU A 38 1.19 14.79 13.70
CA GLU A 38 -0.08 15.39 14.11
C GLU A 38 -0.72 16.26 13.01
N GLU A 39 0.10 17.08 12.34
CA GLU A 39 -0.32 17.95 11.24
C GLU A 39 -0.89 17.12 10.08
N GLU A 40 -0.19 16.04 9.71
CA GLU A 40 -0.60 15.21 8.59
C GLU A 40 -1.84 14.38 8.90
N PHE A 41 -1.99 13.87 10.12
CA PHE A 41 -3.26 13.26 10.53
C PHE A 41 -4.42 14.27 10.52
N ALA A 42 -4.18 15.55 10.86
CA ALA A 42 -5.19 16.59 10.75
C ALA A 42 -5.60 16.86 9.29
N SER A 43 -4.66 16.73 8.35
CA SER A 43 -4.94 16.79 6.91
C SER A 43 -5.74 15.58 6.43
N ILE A 44 -5.33 14.37 6.81
CA ILE A 44 -6.01 13.12 6.44
C ILE A 44 -7.47 13.12 6.93
N ARG A 45 -7.72 13.54 8.18
CA ARG A 45 -9.09 13.63 8.75
C ARG A 45 -10.05 14.44 7.88
N LYS A 46 -9.56 15.47 7.19
CA LYS A 46 -10.37 16.32 6.31
C LYS A 46 -10.72 15.65 4.97
N LEU A 47 -9.97 14.63 4.57
CA LEU A 47 -10.15 13.91 3.29
C LEU A 47 -11.19 12.80 3.38
N LEU A 48 -11.22 12.09 4.51
CA LEU A 48 -12.05 10.89 4.70
C LEU A 48 -13.55 11.05 4.35
N PRO A 49 -14.20 12.22 4.54
CA PRO A 49 -15.60 12.38 4.13
C PRO A 49 -15.84 12.25 2.62
N LYS A 50 -14.82 12.51 1.79
CA LYS A 50 -14.91 12.47 0.33
C LYS A 50 -14.11 11.32 -0.29
N TYR A 51 -12.94 11.01 0.28
CA TYR A 51 -12.02 10.00 -0.22
C TYR A 51 -12.03 8.79 0.71
N CYS A 52 -13.04 7.93 0.54
CA CYS A 52 -13.32 6.79 1.40
C CYS A 52 -12.61 5.48 1.01
N TYR A 53 -11.89 5.48 -0.12
CA TYR A 53 -11.04 4.37 -0.53
C TYR A 53 -9.60 4.65 -0.11
N VAL A 54 -9.01 3.74 0.66
CA VAL A 54 -7.65 3.87 1.18
C VAL A 54 -6.82 2.72 0.65
N ALA A 55 -5.91 2.98 -0.29
CA ALA A 55 -4.91 1.99 -0.66
C ALA A 55 -3.77 1.98 0.34
N MET A 56 -3.25 0.80 0.63
CA MET A 56 -2.22 0.61 1.64
C MET A 56 -1.17 -0.40 1.18
N ASP A 57 0.06 -0.14 1.60
CA ASP A 57 1.21 -1.04 1.48
C ASP A 57 2.20 -0.76 2.64
N THR A 58 3.04 -1.74 3.00
CA THR A 58 4.06 -1.58 4.06
C THR A 58 5.43 -2.06 3.63
N GLU A 59 6.48 -1.44 4.20
CA GLU A 59 7.84 -1.93 4.10
C GLU A 59 8.34 -2.40 5.46
N PHE A 60 8.98 -3.56 5.49
CA PHE A 60 9.46 -4.21 6.70
C PHE A 60 10.69 -5.08 6.40
N PRO A 61 11.46 -5.50 7.42
CA PRO A 61 12.79 -6.08 7.20
C PRO A 61 12.75 -7.59 6.85
N GLY A 62 11.75 -7.99 6.06
CA GLY A 62 11.61 -9.35 5.53
C GLY A 62 11.20 -10.40 6.55
N VAL A 63 11.75 -11.60 6.40
CA VAL A 63 11.44 -12.79 7.20
C VAL A 63 12.74 -13.41 7.69
N VAL A 64 12.88 -13.56 9.00
CA VAL A 64 14.10 -14.07 9.65
C VAL A 64 13.89 -15.41 10.35
N ALA A 65 12.63 -15.80 10.57
CA ALA A 65 12.27 -17.01 11.31
C ALA A 65 11.29 -17.87 10.52
N ARG A 66 11.36 -19.19 10.74
CA ARG A 66 10.33 -20.15 10.32
C ARG A 66 9.78 -20.84 11.57
N PRO A 67 8.45 -20.97 11.71
CA PRO A 67 7.87 -21.63 12.86
C PRO A 67 8.18 -23.13 12.81
N ILE A 68 8.54 -23.71 13.95
CA ILE A 68 8.82 -25.14 14.10
C ILE A 68 7.61 -25.78 14.79
N GLY A 69 7.06 -26.83 14.20
CA GLY A 69 5.93 -27.56 14.78
C GLY A 69 5.17 -28.36 13.73
N ASP A 70 4.12 -29.06 14.20
CA ASP A 70 3.16 -29.75 13.35
C ASP A 70 2.00 -28.81 13.04
N PHE A 71 1.75 -28.56 11.75
CA PHE A 71 0.67 -27.67 11.28
C PHE A 71 -0.42 -28.49 10.61
N LYS A 72 -1.68 -28.16 10.91
CA LYS A 72 -2.82 -28.94 10.40
C LYS A 72 -3.08 -28.69 8.92
N THR A 73 -2.78 -27.46 8.46
CA THR A 73 -3.00 -27.02 7.08
C THR A 73 -1.89 -26.09 6.61
N ALA A 74 -1.81 -25.87 5.30
CA ALA A 74 -0.90 -24.87 4.74
C ALA A 74 -1.25 -23.43 5.18
N ALA A 75 -2.54 -23.11 5.33
CA ALA A 75 -2.99 -21.80 5.81
C ALA A 75 -2.55 -21.56 7.26
N ASP A 76 -2.68 -22.58 8.12
CA ASP A 76 -2.20 -22.55 9.50
C ASP A 76 -0.67 -22.30 9.57
N TYR A 77 0.11 -23.00 8.72
CA TYR A 77 1.55 -22.72 8.60
C TYR A 77 1.85 -21.28 8.17
N LEU A 78 1.12 -20.76 7.17
CA LEU A 78 1.32 -19.40 6.66
C LEU A 78 0.99 -18.34 7.71
N TYR A 79 -0.09 -18.55 8.47
CA TYR A 79 -0.42 -17.68 9.60
C TYR A 79 0.67 -17.70 10.68
N GLN A 80 1.15 -18.89 11.07
CA GLN A 80 2.21 -18.98 12.08
C GLN A 80 3.55 -18.42 11.58
N LEU A 81 3.81 -18.48 10.27
CA LEU A 81 4.98 -17.85 9.65
C LEU A 81 4.88 -16.33 9.70
N LEU A 82 3.71 -15.77 9.39
CA LEU A 82 3.44 -14.34 9.54
C LEU A 82 3.60 -13.92 11.00
N ARG A 83 2.88 -14.60 11.91
CA ARG A 83 2.85 -14.29 13.34
C ARG A 83 4.25 -14.20 13.94
N CYS A 84 5.07 -15.23 13.71
CA CYS A 84 6.40 -15.28 14.32
C CYS A 84 7.32 -14.17 13.81
N ASN A 85 7.23 -13.77 12.54
CA ASN A 85 8.07 -12.71 12.00
C ASN A 85 7.54 -11.32 12.37
N VAL A 86 6.24 -11.09 12.28
CA VAL A 86 5.64 -9.80 12.68
C VAL A 86 5.87 -9.52 14.16
N ASP A 87 5.77 -10.51 15.04
CA ASP A 87 6.08 -10.33 16.47
C ASP A 87 7.54 -9.94 16.71
N LEU A 88 8.48 -10.55 15.97
CA LEU A 88 9.93 -10.34 16.14
C LEU A 88 10.44 -9.04 15.50
N LEU A 89 9.84 -8.62 14.39
CA LEU A 89 10.35 -7.55 13.54
C LEU A 89 9.57 -6.24 13.73
N ARG A 90 10.18 -5.13 13.31
CA ARG A 90 9.56 -3.80 13.33
C ARG A 90 9.19 -3.36 11.93
N ILE A 91 8.05 -2.67 11.80
CA ILE A 91 7.65 -1.99 10.58
C ILE A 91 8.62 -0.83 10.28
N ILE A 92 8.91 -0.56 9.00
CA ILE A 92 9.81 0.50 8.55
C ILE A 92 9.00 1.63 7.88
N GLN A 93 8.08 1.30 6.97
CA GLN A 93 7.18 2.28 6.35
C GLN A 93 5.74 1.77 6.25
N LEU A 94 4.81 2.72 6.22
CA LEU A 94 3.41 2.52 5.80
C LEU A 94 3.05 3.59 4.78
N GLY A 95 2.46 3.18 3.66
CA GLY A 95 1.93 4.09 2.66
C GLY A 95 0.42 4.07 2.67
N LEU A 96 -0.21 5.24 2.67
CA LEU A 96 -1.66 5.40 2.54
C LEU A 96 -1.97 6.34 1.38
N SER A 97 -2.70 5.85 0.39
CA SER A 97 -3.17 6.64 -0.77
C SER A 97 -4.68 6.73 -0.80
N PHE A 98 -5.21 7.92 -1.05
CA PHE A 98 -6.64 8.21 -0.88
C PHE A 98 -7.34 8.39 -2.23
N PHE A 99 -8.53 7.80 -2.36
CA PHE A 99 -9.35 7.84 -3.57
C PHE A 99 -10.83 8.02 -3.23
N ASP A 100 -11.58 8.64 -4.16
CA ASP A 100 -13.04 8.68 -4.11
C ASP A 100 -13.65 7.41 -4.77
N GLU A 101 -14.99 7.33 -4.79
CA GLU A 101 -15.72 6.19 -5.39
C GLU A 101 -15.41 5.98 -6.88
N ASP A 102 -14.98 7.02 -7.59
CA ASP A 102 -14.66 6.97 -9.02
C ASP A 102 -13.15 6.71 -9.26
N GLY A 103 -12.36 6.49 -8.21
CA GLY A 103 -10.92 6.25 -8.31
C GLY A 103 -10.11 7.51 -8.55
N ARG A 104 -10.65 8.69 -8.23
CA ARG A 104 -9.92 9.96 -8.33
C ARG A 104 -9.23 10.27 -7.00
N THR A 105 -7.99 10.73 -7.09
CA THR A 105 -7.21 11.18 -5.93
C THR A 105 -7.59 12.60 -5.49
N PRO A 106 -7.21 13.03 -4.27
CA PRO A 106 -7.37 14.41 -3.84
C PRO A 106 -6.77 15.43 -4.81
N THR A 107 -7.50 16.51 -5.10
CA THR A 107 -7.02 17.63 -5.94
C THR A 107 -6.04 18.56 -5.22
N GLY A 108 -5.59 18.19 -4.02
CA GLY A 108 -4.62 18.95 -3.23
C GLY A 108 -3.18 18.67 -3.64
N GLN A 109 -2.24 19.22 -2.87
CA GLN A 109 -0.80 18.99 -3.10
C GLN A 109 -0.39 17.53 -2.90
N TYR A 110 -1.06 16.82 -1.99
CA TYR A 110 -0.73 15.46 -1.60
C TYR A 110 -1.94 14.55 -1.76
N THR A 111 -1.68 13.37 -2.32
CA THR A 111 -2.66 12.29 -2.51
C THR A 111 -2.32 11.08 -1.65
N THR A 112 -1.07 11.02 -1.19
CA THR A 112 -0.44 9.86 -0.58
C THR A 112 0.42 10.31 0.60
N TRP A 113 0.35 9.57 1.70
CA TRP A 113 1.15 9.77 2.90
C TRP A 113 2.05 8.55 3.11
N GLN A 114 3.34 8.81 3.30
CA GLN A 114 4.36 7.80 3.57
C GLN A 114 4.85 8.00 5.01
N PHE A 115 4.39 7.16 5.92
CA PHE A 115 4.79 7.17 7.31
C PHE A 115 6.10 6.42 7.48
N ASN A 116 7.10 7.10 8.03
CA ASN A 116 8.43 6.56 8.25
C ASN A 116 8.62 6.23 9.74
N PHE A 117 8.66 4.95 10.08
CA PHE A 117 8.73 4.49 11.47
C PHE A 117 10.17 4.42 11.98
N LYS A 118 10.31 4.51 13.31
CA LYS A 118 11.61 4.39 13.95
C LYS A 118 12.17 2.98 13.82
N PHE A 119 13.39 2.90 13.30
CA PHE A 119 14.11 1.66 13.03
C PHE A 119 15.62 1.89 13.19
N ASN A 120 16.30 0.99 13.88
CA ASN A 120 17.74 1.06 14.16
C ASN A 120 18.45 -0.24 13.72
N LEU A 121 19.31 -0.14 12.70
CA LEU A 121 20.08 -1.29 12.17
C LEU A 121 21.07 -1.92 13.17
N SER A 122 21.36 -1.25 14.28
CA SER A 122 22.25 -1.77 15.33
C SER A 122 21.49 -2.52 16.43
N GLU A 123 20.19 -2.27 16.59
CA GLU A 123 19.37 -2.81 17.67
C GLU A 123 18.30 -3.79 17.16
N ASP A 124 17.70 -3.49 16.01
CA ASP A 124 16.57 -4.23 15.46
C ASP A 124 17.01 -5.42 14.62
N MET A 125 16.23 -6.51 14.65
CA MET A 125 16.44 -7.67 13.80
C MET A 125 15.98 -7.41 12.36
N TYR A 126 16.67 -8.01 11.39
CA TYR A 126 16.33 -7.91 9.97
C TYR A 126 16.90 -9.05 9.14
N ALA A 127 16.31 -9.28 7.96
CA ALA A 127 16.92 -10.05 6.89
C ALA A 127 17.87 -9.15 6.08
N GLN A 128 19.10 -9.60 5.86
CA GLN A 128 20.14 -8.82 5.16
C GLN A 128 19.69 -8.39 3.76
N ASP A 129 19.17 -9.33 2.97
CA ASP A 129 18.71 -9.09 1.59
C ASP A 129 17.60 -8.01 1.55
N SER A 130 16.73 -7.97 2.55
CA SER A 130 15.66 -6.97 2.66
C SER A 130 16.21 -5.57 2.95
N ILE A 131 17.20 -5.44 3.85
CA ILE A 131 17.84 -4.14 4.11
C ILE A 131 18.60 -3.64 2.88
N GLU A 132 19.27 -4.53 2.15
CA GLU A 132 19.97 -4.18 0.92
C GLU A 132 18.99 -3.71 -0.16
N LEU A 133 17.89 -4.42 -0.35
CA LEU A 133 16.81 -4.02 -1.25
C LEU A 133 16.27 -2.63 -0.88
N LEU A 134 15.88 -2.43 0.38
CA LEU A 134 15.32 -1.16 0.86
C LEU A 134 16.31 0.01 0.75
N THR A 135 17.60 -0.25 1.00
CA THR A 135 18.67 0.74 0.81
C THR A 135 18.78 1.13 -0.66
N ASN A 136 18.75 0.16 -1.58
CA ASN A 136 18.76 0.41 -3.02
C ASN A 136 17.51 1.17 -3.49
N SER A 137 16.39 0.96 -2.81
CA SER A 137 15.12 1.68 -2.97
C SER A 137 15.10 3.05 -2.27
N ARG A 138 16.25 3.50 -1.76
CA ARG A 138 16.48 4.83 -1.18
C ARG A 138 15.85 5.07 0.19
N ILE A 139 15.60 4.01 0.96
CA ILE A 139 15.27 4.14 2.38
C ILE A 139 16.48 4.69 3.14
N GLN A 140 16.27 5.76 3.90
CA GLN A 140 17.32 6.46 4.65
C GLN A 140 17.32 5.99 6.11
N PHE A 141 17.88 4.81 6.39
CA PHE A 141 17.83 4.20 7.73
C PHE A 141 18.32 5.11 8.87
N LYS A 142 19.34 5.94 8.63
CA LYS A 142 19.78 6.94 9.62
C LYS A 142 18.68 7.93 10.00
N ASN A 143 17.85 8.35 9.05
CA ASN A 143 16.74 9.23 9.32
C ASN A 143 15.59 8.51 10.04
N HIS A 144 15.36 7.23 9.75
CA HIS A 144 14.44 6.38 10.53
C HIS A 144 14.88 6.28 11.99
N GLU A 145 16.17 6.08 12.25
CA GLU A 145 16.72 6.01 13.61
C GLU A 145 16.51 7.33 14.38
N GLU A 146 16.83 8.46 13.76
CA GLU A 146 16.85 9.78 14.41
C GLU A 146 15.46 10.44 14.49
N ASN A 147 14.63 10.29 13.45
CA ASN A 147 13.40 11.07 13.25
C ASN A 147 12.15 10.22 13.00
N GLY A 148 12.27 8.89 13.03
CA GLY A 148 11.18 7.97 12.77
C GLY A 148 10.06 8.04 13.80
N ILE A 149 8.85 7.71 13.35
CA ILE A 149 7.65 7.68 14.17
C ILE A 149 7.71 6.47 15.12
N GLU A 150 7.45 6.69 16.41
CA GLU A 150 7.24 5.60 17.34
C GLU A 150 5.89 4.92 17.03
N PRO A 151 5.83 3.58 16.84
CA PRO A 151 4.60 2.89 16.44
C PRO A 151 3.41 3.13 17.37
N ILE A 152 3.64 3.19 18.68
CA ILE A 152 2.59 3.46 19.67
C ILE A 152 1.99 4.86 19.52
N VAL A 153 2.81 5.87 19.20
CA VAL A 153 2.33 7.24 18.95
C VAL A 153 1.51 7.29 17.67
N PHE A 154 1.94 6.58 16.62
CA PHE A 154 1.13 6.42 15.41
C PHE A 154 -0.23 5.76 15.72
N ALA A 155 -0.26 4.72 16.56
CA ALA A 155 -1.47 4.01 16.95
C ALA A 155 -2.49 4.97 17.60
N GLU A 156 -2.04 5.84 18.52
CA GLU A 156 -2.90 6.86 19.16
C GLU A 156 -3.59 7.77 18.12
N PHE A 157 -2.84 8.23 17.11
CA PHE A 157 -3.38 9.09 16.07
C PHE A 157 -4.32 8.36 15.11
N ILE A 158 -3.95 7.15 14.63
CA ILE A 158 -4.77 6.44 13.65
C ILE A 158 -6.10 5.98 14.24
N ILE A 159 -6.13 5.51 15.49
CA ILE A 159 -7.35 5.05 16.18
C ILE A 159 -8.39 6.18 16.24
N THR A 160 -7.95 7.41 16.47
CA THR A 160 -8.83 8.59 16.58
C THR A 160 -8.99 9.38 15.27
N SER A 161 -8.40 8.90 14.18
CA SER A 161 -8.44 9.59 12.88
C SER A 161 -9.71 9.31 12.08
N GLY A 162 -10.42 8.21 12.37
CA GLY A 162 -11.49 7.70 11.51
C GLY A 162 -10.98 6.84 10.33
N LEU A 163 -9.69 6.49 10.26
CA LEU A 163 -9.17 5.53 9.27
C LEU A 163 -9.52 4.07 9.58
N VAL A 164 -9.64 3.74 10.87
CA VAL A 164 -9.94 2.41 11.37
C VAL A 164 -11.25 2.43 12.15
N LEU A 165 -11.87 1.26 12.37
CA LEU A 165 -13.14 1.11 13.09
C LEU A 165 -14.34 1.78 12.37
N MET A 166 -14.21 2.05 11.07
CA MET A 166 -15.21 2.76 10.27
C MET A 166 -15.72 1.90 9.10
N ASP A 167 -17.03 1.62 9.08
CA ASP A 167 -17.67 0.78 8.05
C ASP A 167 -17.74 1.43 6.66
N ASN A 168 -17.64 2.77 6.60
CA ASN A 168 -17.73 3.52 5.36
C ASN A 168 -16.41 3.59 4.58
N LEU A 169 -15.29 3.13 5.17
CA LEU A 169 -14.00 3.08 4.50
C LEU A 169 -13.77 1.74 3.83
N LYS A 170 -13.12 1.77 2.67
CA LYS A 170 -12.78 0.58 1.87
C LYS A 170 -11.27 0.54 1.69
N TRP A 171 -10.64 -0.45 2.30
CA TRP A 171 -9.20 -0.67 2.19
C TRP A 171 -8.87 -1.47 0.93
N MET A 172 -7.89 -1.01 0.17
CA MET A 172 -7.39 -1.65 -1.05
C MET A 172 -5.94 -2.04 -0.84
N THR A 173 -5.62 -3.31 -1.02
CA THR A 173 -4.28 -3.82 -0.70
C THR A 173 -3.80 -4.84 -1.72
N PHE A 174 -2.54 -5.26 -1.65
CA PHE A 174 -2.00 -6.29 -2.53
C PHE A 174 -1.20 -7.31 -1.72
N HIS A 175 -1.64 -8.56 -1.67
CA HIS A 175 -0.94 -9.64 -0.95
C HIS A 175 -0.67 -9.32 0.52
N SER A 176 -1.67 -8.78 1.20
CA SER A 176 -1.45 -7.91 2.36
C SER A 176 -1.56 -8.59 3.72
N SER A 177 -1.23 -9.88 3.78
CA SER A 177 -1.30 -10.63 5.03
C SER A 177 -0.32 -10.03 6.07
N PHE A 178 0.94 -9.85 5.70
CA PHE A 178 1.95 -9.21 6.55
C PHE A 178 1.62 -7.76 6.88
N ASP A 179 1.13 -6.98 5.91
CA ASP A 179 0.76 -5.56 6.12
C ASP A 179 -0.27 -5.40 7.25
N PHE A 180 -1.35 -6.18 7.20
CA PHE A 180 -2.34 -6.18 8.27
C PHE A 180 -1.84 -6.84 9.55
N GLY A 181 -0.93 -7.80 9.46
CA GLY A 181 -0.19 -8.29 10.62
C GLY A 181 0.50 -7.14 11.37
N TYR A 182 1.28 -6.32 10.67
CA TYR A 182 1.94 -5.16 11.27
C TYR A 182 0.94 -4.13 11.81
N LEU A 183 -0.10 -3.78 11.04
CA LEU A 183 -1.09 -2.81 11.52
C LEU A 183 -1.86 -3.31 12.75
N VAL A 184 -2.27 -4.59 12.80
CA VAL A 184 -2.92 -5.15 13.98
C VAL A 184 -1.97 -5.09 15.18
N LYS A 185 -0.71 -5.53 15.03
CA LYS A 185 0.32 -5.43 16.08
C LYS A 185 0.47 -3.99 16.59
N VAL A 186 0.56 -3.02 15.68
CA VAL A 186 0.71 -1.59 16.03
C VAL A 186 -0.53 -1.06 16.75
N LEU A 187 -1.74 -1.39 16.27
CA LEU A 187 -3.00 -0.92 16.84
C LEU A 187 -3.30 -1.52 18.21
N THR A 188 -2.89 -2.77 18.46
CA THR A 188 -3.12 -3.44 19.73
C THR A 188 -2.00 -3.24 20.74
N ASP A 189 -0.82 -2.82 20.30
CA ASP A 189 0.43 -2.78 21.09
C ASP A 189 0.70 -4.12 21.80
N GLU A 190 0.36 -5.22 21.14
CA GLU A 190 0.41 -6.58 21.66
C GLU A 190 0.96 -7.51 20.59
N LYS A 191 1.42 -8.69 21.01
CA LYS A 191 1.74 -9.76 20.05
C LYS A 191 0.48 -10.18 19.29
N LEU A 192 0.68 -10.64 18.07
CA LEU A 192 -0.42 -11.16 17.27
C LEU A 192 -1.07 -12.38 17.96
N PRO A 193 -2.40 -12.58 17.82
CA PRO A 193 -3.11 -13.70 18.42
C PRO A 193 -2.49 -15.06 18.10
N GLN A 194 -2.68 -16.05 18.96
CA GLN A 194 -2.08 -17.37 18.71
C GLN A 194 -2.79 -18.11 17.58
N GLU A 195 -4.12 -17.97 17.51
CA GLU A 195 -4.98 -18.63 16.53
C GLU A 195 -5.36 -17.67 15.40
N GLU A 196 -5.36 -18.16 14.16
CA GLU A 196 -5.69 -17.38 12.96
C GLU A 196 -7.09 -16.73 13.06
N SER A 197 -8.06 -17.45 13.65
CA SER A 197 -9.43 -16.95 13.81
C SER A 197 -9.49 -15.69 14.68
N GLU A 198 -8.72 -15.64 15.77
CA GLU A 198 -8.67 -14.49 16.68
C GLU A 198 -8.01 -13.29 16.00
N PHE A 199 -7.01 -13.53 15.14
CA PHE A 199 -6.46 -12.48 14.29
C PHE A 199 -7.50 -11.91 13.34
N PHE A 200 -8.30 -12.76 12.67
CA PHE A 200 -9.35 -12.27 11.79
C PHE A 200 -10.47 -11.54 12.53
N GLU A 201 -10.78 -11.90 13.78
CA GLU A 201 -11.71 -11.14 14.64
C GLU A 201 -11.18 -9.71 14.88
N MET A 202 -9.91 -9.58 15.27
CA MET A 202 -9.27 -8.28 15.51
C MET A 202 -9.13 -7.46 14.22
N PHE A 203 -8.67 -8.10 13.14
CA PHE A 203 -8.54 -7.50 11.82
C PHE A 203 -9.88 -6.97 11.32
N SER A 204 -10.95 -7.76 11.40
CA SER A 204 -12.28 -7.36 10.91
C SER A 204 -12.91 -6.24 11.75
N LEU A 205 -12.54 -6.13 13.03
CA LEU A 205 -12.95 -5.03 13.88
C LEU A 205 -12.33 -3.70 13.41
N TYR A 206 -11.00 -3.66 13.23
CA TYR A 206 -10.30 -2.46 12.81
C TYR A 206 -10.53 -2.11 11.34
N PHE A 207 -10.70 -3.11 10.48
CA PHE A 207 -10.80 -2.97 9.03
C PHE A 207 -12.04 -3.69 8.48
N PRO A 208 -13.26 -3.12 8.65
CA PRO A 208 -14.50 -3.81 8.28
C PRO A 208 -14.64 -4.13 6.80
N CYS A 209 -14.02 -3.32 5.92
CA CYS A 209 -14.06 -3.53 4.48
C CYS A 209 -12.66 -3.49 3.86
N VAL A 210 -12.19 -4.65 3.40
CA VAL A 210 -10.87 -4.85 2.79
C VAL A 210 -10.99 -5.64 1.50
N TYR A 211 -10.29 -5.21 0.46
CA TYR A 211 -10.13 -5.94 -0.80
C TYR A 211 -8.65 -6.14 -1.12
N ASP A 212 -8.19 -7.38 -1.03
CA ASP A 212 -6.86 -7.78 -1.47
C ASP A 212 -6.87 -8.06 -2.99
N ILE A 213 -6.15 -7.25 -3.75
CA ILE A 213 -6.03 -7.37 -5.21
C ILE A 213 -5.50 -8.75 -5.61
N LYS A 214 -4.52 -9.30 -4.88
CA LYS A 214 -3.97 -10.63 -5.18
C LYS A 214 -5.04 -11.72 -4.99
N TYR A 215 -5.99 -11.52 -4.08
CA TYR A 215 -7.16 -12.39 -3.94
C TYR A 215 -8.16 -12.18 -5.08
N LEU A 216 -8.49 -10.93 -5.44
CA LEU A 216 -9.37 -10.59 -6.58
C LEU A 216 -8.88 -11.19 -7.90
N MET A 217 -7.56 -11.17 -8.12
CA MET A 217 -6.89 -11.71 -9.30
C MET A 217 -7.19 -13.19 -9.56
N LYS A 218 -7.57 -13.99 -8.53
CA LYS A 218 -8.03 -15.38 -8.73
C LYS A 218 -9.25 -15.50 -9.64
N SER A 219 -10.04 -14.43 -9.74
CA SER A 219 -11.20 -14.32 -10.64
C SER A 219 -10.91 -13.56 -11.94
N CYS A 220 -9.69 -13.05 -12.11
CA CYS A 220 -9.26 -12.29 -13.29
C CYS A 220 -8.51 -13.20 -14.25
N LYS A 221 -9.01 -13.40 -15.47
CA LYS A 221 -8.30 -14.21 -16.47
C LYS A 221 -7.01 -13.51 -16.89
N ASN A 222 -5.91 -14.24 -16.92
CA ASN A 222 -4.59 -13.81 -17.42
C ASN A 222 -3.89 -12.70 -16.61
N LEU A 223 -4.36 -12.38 -15.40
CA LEU A 223 -3.68 -11.43 -14.51
C LEU A 223 -2.90 -12.19 -13.43
N LYS A 224 -1.57 -12.10 -13.43
CA LYS A 224 -0.68 -12.84 -12.52
C LYS A 224 0.57 -12.02 -12.17
N GLY A 225 1.34 -12.49 -11.19
CA GLY A 225 2.62 -11.88 -10.83
C GLY A 225 2.55 -10.90 -9.65
N GLY A 226 3.68 -10.25 -9.36
CA GLY A 226 3.82 -9.21 -8.33
C GLY A 226 3.12 -7.90 -8.69
N LEU A 227 3.10 -6.93 -7.78
CA LEU A 227 2.38 -5.65 -7.98
C LEU A 227 2.87 -4.91 -9.23
N GLN A 228 4.19 -4.86 -9.45
CA GLN A 228 4.77 -4.22 -10.63
C GLN A 228 4.38 -4.93 -11.94
N GLU A 229 4.42 -6.26 -11.96
CA GLU A 229 4.04 -7.04 -13.15
C GLU A 229 2.55 -6.90 -13.48
N VAL A 230 1.71 -6.81 -12.45
CA VAL A 230 0.28 -6.53 -12.58
C VAL A 230 0.05 -5.12 -13.11
N ALA A 231 0.78 -4.13 -12.60
CA ALA A 231 0.71 -2.76 -13.11
C ALA A 231 1.11 -2.68 -14.60
N ASP A 232 2.17 -3.38 -15.00
CA ASP A 232 2.62 -3.42 -16.39
C ASP A 232 1.56 -4.05 -17.31
N GLN A 233 0.93 -5.16 -16.88
CA GLN A 233 -0.18 -5.81 -17.61
C GLN A 233 -1.42 -4.93 -17.72
N LEU A 234 -1.63 -4.03 -16.77
CA LEU A 234 -2.74 -3.07 -16.74
C LEU A 234 -2.40 -1.72 -17.39
N GLU A 235 -1.18 -1.60 -17.95
CA GLU A 235 -0.65 -0.39 -18.57
C GLU A 235 -0.63 0.82 -17.61
N LEU A 236 -0.33 0.57 -16.34
CA LEU A 236 -0.27 1.58 -15.29
C LEU A 236 1.16 2.10 -15.13
N LYS A 237 1.31 3.42 -15.10
CA LYS A 237 2.59 4.07 -14.85
C LYS A 237 2.76 4.36 -13.36
N ARG A 238 3.79 3.77 -12.74
CA ARG A 238 4.20 4.08 -11.37
C ARG A 238 4.57 5.56 -11.20
N ILE A 239 4.19 6.10 -10.03
CA ILE A 239 4.50 7.46 -9.60
C ILE A 239 5.23 7.36 -8.25
N GLY A 240 6.46 7.86 -8.19
CA GLY A 240 7.34 7.71 -7.02
C GLY A 240 8.32 6.53 -7.14
N PRO A 241 9.21 6.36 -6.14
CA PRO A 241 10.21 5.29 -6.11
C PRO A 241 9.57 3.91 -5.93
N GLN A 242 10.07 2.87 -6.60
CA GLN A 242 9.60 1.49 -6.38
C GLN A 242 10.14 0.94 -5.06
N HIS A 243 9.38 0.07 -4.38
CA HIS A 243 9.69 -0.49 -3.05
C HIS A 243 9.84 0.61 -1.99
N GLN A 244 8.86 1.52 -2.02
CA GLN A 244 8.59 2.44 -0.92
C GLN A 244 7.09 2.49 -0.77
N ALA A 245 6.64 2.30 0.47
CA ALA A 245 5.23 2.06 0.78
C ALA A 245 4.30 3.14 0.20
N GLY A 246 4.71 4.42 0.16
CA GLY A 246 3.93 5.49 -0.44
C GLY A 246 3.61 5.24 -1.92
N SER A 247 4.64 5.04 -2.74
CA SER A 247 4.52 4.77 -4.17
C SER A 247 3.79 3.46 -4.46
N ASP A 248 4.07 2.41 -3.68
CA ASP A 248 3.42 1.11 -3.81
C ASP A 248 1.93 1.17 -3.42
N SER A 249 1.56 1.90 -2.35
CA SER A 249 0.16 2.15 -2.02
C SER A 249 -0.59 2.90 -3.13
N LEU A 250 0.07 3.87 -3.79
CA LEU A 250 -0.54 4.62 -4.90
C LEU A 250 -0.78 3.70 -6.10
N LEU A 251 0.21 2.87 -6.44
CA LEU A 251 0.11 1.90 -7.53
C LEU A 251 -0.96 0.82 -7.24
N THR A 252 -1.06 0.37 -5.99
CA THR A 252 -2.10 -0.55 -5.51
C THR A 252 -3.49 0.04 -5.73
N GLY A 253 -3.72 1.30 -5.36
CA GLY A 253 -5.00 1.96 -5.61
C GLY A 253 -5.33 2.08 -7.10
N MET A 254 -4.35 2.49 -7.91
CA MET A 254 -4.51 2.57 -9.37
C MET A 254 -4.86 1.19 -9.98
N ALA A 255 -4.17 0.13 -9.54
CA ALA A 255 -4.42 -1.23 -9.97
C ALA A 255 -5.82 -1.70 -9.56
N PHE A 256 -6.25 -1.42 -8.34
CA PHE A 256 -7.59 -1.79 -7.86
C PHE A 256 -8.69 -1.21 -8.74
N PHE A 257 -8.69 0.10 -8.99
CA PHE A 257 -9.74 0.73 -9.80
C PHE A 257 -9.73 0.23 -11.24
N LYS A 258 -8.54 0.04 -11.83
CA LYS A 258 -8.41 -0.53 -13.17
C LYS A 258 -8.94 -1.96 -13.24
N ILE A 259 -8.65 -2.80 -12.25
CA ILE A 259 -9.15 -4.18 -12.15
C ILE A 259 -10.66 -4.19 -11.96
N ARG A 260 -11.19 -3.36 -11.06
CA ARG A 260 -12.63 -3.21 -10.82
C ARG A 260 -13.38 -2.91 -12.11
N ASP A 261 -12.89 -1.96 -12.89
CA ASP A 261 -13.56 -1.53 -14.11
C ASP A 261 -13.44 -2.58 -15.23
N MET A 262 -12.29 -3.24 -15.38
CA MET A 262 -12.05 -4.22 -16.45
C MET A 262 -12.66 -5.60 -16.19
N TYR A 263 -12.65 -6.08 -14.95
CA TYR A 263 -12.98 -7.48 -14.63
C TYR A 263 -14.25 -7.63 -13.78
N PHE A 264 -14.73 -6.54 -13.18
CA PHE A 264 -15.87 -6.57 -12.25
C PHE A 264 -16.98 -5.58 -12.62
N GLU A 265 -16.99 -5.06 -13.86
CA GLU A 265 -18.05 -4.17 -14.37
C GLU A 265 -18.30 -2.95 -13.45
N GLY A 266 -17.25 -2.46 -12.78
CA GLY A 266 -17.33 -1.34 -11.84
C GLY A 266 -17.84 -1.71 -10.44
N MET A 267 -18.26 -2.95 -10.18
CA MET A 267 -18.82 -3.39 -8.89
C MET A 267 -18.24 -4.71 -8.39
N ILE A 268 -17.58 -4.67 -7.22
CA ILE A 268 -17.05 -5.86 -6.55
C ILE A 268 -18.11 -6.44 -5.62
N ASP A 269 -18.37 -7.75 -5.72
CA ASP A 269 -19.24 -8.47 -4.78
C ASP A 269 -18.59 -8.58 -3.40
N SER A 270 -19.00 -7.72 -2.48
CA SER A 270 -18.48 -7.71 -1.11
C SER A 270 -18.66 -9.05 -0.39
N LYS A 271 -19.74 -9.81 -0.66
CA LYS A 271 -19.94 -11.12 0.02
C LYS A 271 -18.88 -12.14 -0.35
N LYS A 272 -18.32 -12.00 -1.56
CA LYS A 272 -17.34 -12.94 -2.09
C LYS A 272 -15.89 -12.52 -1.83
N TYR A 273 -15.62 -11.22 -1.81
CA TYR A 273 -14.24 -10.71 -1.85
C TYR A 273 -13.84 -9.91 -0.61
N CYS A 274 -14.78 -9.33 0.12
CA CYS A 274 -14.47 -8.49 1.28
C CYS A 274 -13.83 -9.33 2.40
N GLY A 275 -12.79 -8.79 3.02
CA GLY A 275 -12.13 -9.38 4.19
C GLY A 275 -11.24 -10.60 3.91
N HIS A 276 -11.09 -11.01 2.66
CA HIS A 276 -10.25 -12.15 2.28
C HIS A 276 -8.82 -11.69 1.97
N LEU A 277 -7.85 -12.15 2.76
CA LEU A 277 -6.43 -11.88 2.56
C LEU A 277 -5.78 -13.02 1.77
N TYR A 278 -4.94 -12.70 0.80
CA TYR A 278 -4.23 -13.74 0.05
C TYR A 278 -3.28 -14.51 0.98
N GLY A 279 -3.33 -15.85 0.91
CA GLY A 279 -2.47 -16.74 1.70
C GLY A 279 -3.02 -17.12 3.07
N LEU A 280 -4.10 -16.48 3.54
CA LEU A 280 -4.73 -16.76 4.83
C LEU A 280 -6.21 -17.18 4.68
N GLY A 281 -6.74 -17.81 5.72
CA GLY A 281 -8.14 -18.21 5.87
C GLY A 281 -8.53 -19.52 5.16
N ILE A 282 -9.80 -19.91 5.32
CA ILE A 282 -10.36 -21.12 4.71
C ILE A 282 -10.50 -20.90 3.20
N THR A 283 -9.47 -21.31 2.46
CA THR A 283 -9.58 -21.54 1.04
C THR A 283 -10.36 -22.83 0.83
N THR A 284 -11.65 -22.73 0.52
CA THR A 284 -12.37 -23.88 -0.06
C THR A 284 -11.78 -24.16 -1.44
N LEU A 285 -10.80 -25.07 -1.50
CA LEU A 285 -10.26 -25.56 -2.76
C LEU A 285 -10.97 -26.85 -3.14
N ASN A 286 -11.82 -26.76 -4.15
CA ASN A 286 -12.15 -27.90 -4.98
C ASN A 286 -10.84 -28.43 -5.63
N ASN A 287 -10.60 -29.73 -5.45
CA ASN A 287 -9.63 -30.57 -6.17
C ASN A 287 -8.14 -30.39 -5.86
N GLY A 288 -7.75 -30.55 -4.59
CA GLY A 288 -6.71 -31.53 -4.18
C GLY A 288 -5.30 -31.50 -4.83
N GLN A 289 -4.92 -30.46 -5.57
CA GLN A 289 -3.57 -30.30 -6.11
C GLN A 289 -3.12 -28.85 -5.93
N PHE A 290 -2.21 -28.65 -4.98
CA PHE A 290 -1.48 -27.40 -4.84
C PHE A 290 -0.39 -27.37 -5.92
N ARG A 291 -0.44 -26.37 -6.79
CA ARG A 291 0.75 -25.88 -7.47
C ARG A 291 1.32 -24.78 -6.59
N TYR A 292 2.55 -24.98 -6.13
CA TYR A 292 3.38 -23.86 -5.72
C TYR A 292 3.62 -23.02 -6.97
N ASP A 293 3.09 -21.80 -7.01
CA ASP A 293 3.79 -20.78 -7.78
C ASP A 293 5.11 -20.58 -7.05
N ASN A 294 6.24 -20.77 -7.74
CA ASN A 294 7.60 -20.54 -7.21
C ASN A 294 7.85 -19.05 -6.87
N GLU A 295 6.81 -18.22 -6.93
CA GLU A 295 6.80 -16.88 -6.38
C GLU A 295 6.58 -17.01 -4.87
N GLY A 296 7.67 -17.05 -4.11
CA GLY A 296 7.58 -16.88 -2.66
C GLY A 296 6.84 -15.59 -2.30
N PRO A 297 6.48 -15.37 -1.03
CA PRO A 297 5.83 -14.14 -0.57
C PRO A 297 6.72 -12.88 -0.68
N PHE A 298 7.79 -12.95 -1.49
CA PHE A 298 8.91 -12.03 -1.55
C PHE A 298 9.15 -11.47 -2.96
N ASN A 299 8.24 -11.71 -3.91
CA ASN A 299 8.19 -10.91 -5.14
C ASN A 299 7.38 -9.64 -4.84
N LEU A 300 7.93 -8.79 -3.98
CA LEU A 300 7.64 -7.35 -3.96
C LEU A 300 8.26 -6.75 -5.23
#